data_AF-A0A378QK61-F1
#
_entry.id   AF-A0A378QK61-F1
#
_cell.length_a   1.000
_cell.length_b   1.000
_cell.length_c   1.000
_cell.angle_alpha   90.00
_cell.angle_beta   90.00
_cell.angle_gamma   90.00
#
_symmetry.space_group_name_H-M   'P 1'
#
loop_
_entity.id
_entity.type
_entity.pdbx_description
1 polymer ?
#
loop_
_entity_poly.entity_id
_entity_poly.type
_entity_poly.pdbx_seq_one_letter_code
_entity_poly.pdbx_strand_id
1 'polypeptide(L)'
;MRDGLNQKASELLKPLQDCVDSLIIKLEKEDLATYRAISGRFSSHYYGRIDSKTKAFLESKKLPFLKKTASFPALEITEFEKTKVRKKAKEGYPNLFRKKPWDETQDYEYVIATFSKKGGMQAVQLTGPMRLYRVIAPAPKGSEFGEFWITEKVFKQLKSRDDWRDRLAVKVDWSANGQYVTYDIKAGETLKVWRGPAASQKFDKHTDLWYQGGTEQIVFFPDPAKVSKRAETGWGYIDNDKQLLNNRIIINLDGTAKK
;
A
#
# COMPACT_ATOMS: atom_id res chain seq x y z
N MET A 1 -17.99 24.82 -31.01
CA MET A 1 -19.44 24.89 -30.65
C MET A 1 -19.92 23.65 -29.89
N ARG A 2 -19.62 22.42 -30.33
CA ARG A 2 -19.98 21.17 -29.60
C ARG A 2 -19.42 21.10 -28.17
N ASP A 3 -18.17 21.52 -27.95
CA ASP A 3 -17.55 21.43 -26.62
C ASP A 3 -18.19 22.39 -25.59
N GLY A 4 -18.61 23.58 -26.03
CA GLY A 4 -19.29 24.55 -25.15
C GLY A 4 -20.73 24.15 -24.78
N LEU A 5 -21.43 23.40 -25.65
CA LEU A 5 -22.74 22.83 -25.36
C LEU A 5 -22.64 21.66 -24.37
N ASN A 6 -21.64 20.79 -24.55
CA ASN A 6 -21.39 19.68 -23.63
C ASN A 6 -20.97 20.18 -22.23
N GLN A 7 -20.18 21.26 -22.17
CA GLN A 7 -19.79 21.87 -20.90
C GLN A 7 -20.99 22.46 -20.15
N LYS A 8 -21.85 23.25 -20.83
CA LYS A 8 -23.07 23.81 -20.22
C LYS A 8 -24.05 22.73 -19.78
N ALA A 9 -24.23 21.68 -20.57
CA ALA A 9 -25.07 20.53 -20.19
C ALA A 9 -24.53 19.81 -18.94
N SER A 10 -23.21 19.63 -18.84
CA SER A 10 -22.57 19.05 -17.66
C SER A 10 -22.75 19.92 -16.41
N GLU A 11 -22.67 21.24 -16.53
CA GLU A 11 -22.89 22.17 -15.43
C GLU A 11 -24.34 22.12 -14.92
N LEU A 12 -25.32 22.04 -15.82
CA LEU A 12 -26.74 21.94 -15.47
C LEU A 12 -27.10 20.62 -14.79
N LEU A 13 -26.46 19.51 -15.18
CA LEU A 13 -26.73 18.18 -14.61
C LEU A 13 -25.98 17.91 -13.30
N LYS A 14 -24.99 18.74 -12.96
CA LYS A 14 -24.13 18.54 -11.78
C LYS A 14 -24.90 18.42 -10.46
N PRO A 15 -25.92 19.24 -10.16
CA PRO A 15 -26.67 19.10 -8.90
C PRO A 15 -27.38 17.75 -8.77
N LEU A 16 -27.94 17.24 -9.88
CA LEU A 16 -28.59 15.92 -9.90
C LEU A 16 -27.56 14.81 -9.69
N GLN A 17 -26.41 14.90 -10.36
CA GLN A 17 -25.33 13.93 -10.19
C GLN A 17 -24.81 13.91 -8.75
N ASP A 18 -24.60 15.07 -8.14
CA ASP A 18 -24.13 15.17 -6.75
C ASP A 18 -25.17 14.62 -5.75
N CYS A 19 -26.47 14.76 -6.05
CA CYS A 19 -27.55 14.14 -5.29
C CYS A 19 -27.50 12.61 -5.35
N VAL A 20 -27.37 12.05 -6.57
CA VAL A 20 -27.26 10.59 -6.77
C VAL A 20 -26.01 10.03 -6.10
N ASP A 21 -24.84 10.67 -6.27
CA ASP A 21 -23.59 10.27 -5.63
C ASP A 21 -23.76 10.23 -4.09
N SER A 22 -24.45 11.22 -3.51
CA SER A 22 -24.68 11.30 -2.07
C SER A 22 -25.61 10.20 -1.56
N LEU A 23 -26.65 9.86 -2.33
CA LEU A 23 -27.55 8.75 -2.00
C LEU A 23 -26.83 7.41 -2.02
N ILE A 24 -26.03 7.15 -3.06
CA ILE A 24 -25.21 5.92 -3.18
C ILE A 24 -24.29 5.79 -1.96
N ILE A 25 -23.55 6.84 -1.62
CA ILE A 25 -22.62 6.84 -0.47
C ILE A 25 -23.37 6.54 0.84
N LYS A 26 -24.56 7.13 1.04
CA LYS A 26 -25.35 6.91 2.24
C LYS A 26 -25.81 5.45 2.35
N LEU A 27 -26.35 4.89 1.26
CA LEU A 27 -26.81 3.50 1.22
C LEU A 27 -25.66 2.51 1.45
N GLU A 28 -24.49 2.72 0.83
CA GLU A 28 -23.32 1.86 1.05
C GLU A 28 -22.81 1.94 2.49
N LYS A 29 -22.83 3.12 3.12
CA LYS A 29 -22.47 3.25 4.54
C LYS A 29 -23.44 2.52 5.46
N GLU A 30 -24.74 2.58 5.17
CA GLU A 30 -25.76 1.87 5.93
C GLU A 30 -25.61 0.35 5.79
N ASP A 31 -25.32 -0.16 4.59
CA ASP A 31 -25.00 -1.58 4.36
C ASP A 31 -23.76 -2.02 5.14
N LEU A 32 -22.66 -1.26 5.07
CA LEU A 32 -21.42 -1.56 5.80
C LEU A 32 -21.61 -1.52 7.32
N ALA A 33 -22.38 -0.57 7.84
CA ALA A 33 -22.71 -0.48 9.27
C ALA A 33 -23.57 -1.66 9.72
N THR A 34 -24.58 -2.03 8.93
CA THR A 34 -25.45 -3.17 9.19
C THR A 34 -24.67 -4.48 9.19
N TYR A 35 -23.82 -4.70 8.19
CA TYR A 35 -22.93 -5.85 8.14
C TYR A 35 -22.05 -5.94 9.40
N ARG A 36 -21.48 -4.81 9.83
CA ARG A 36 -20.65 -4.77 11.03
C ARG A 36 -21.43 -5.06 12.29
N ALA A 37 -22.65 -4.54 12.42
CA ALA A 37 -23.52 -4.80 13.57
C ALA A 37 -23.90 -6.28 13.68
N ILE A 38 -24.18 -6.94 12.54
CA ILE A 38 -24.59 -8.35 12.49
C ILE A 38 -23.39 -9.29 12.70
N SER A 39 -22.28 -9.04 11.99
CA SER A 39 -21.14 -9.95 11.94
C SER A 39 -20.08 -9.69 13.03
N GLY A 40 -20.10 -8.50 13.64
CA GLY A 40 -19.02 -8.01 14.50
C GLY A 40 -17.71 -7.71 13.74
N ARG A 41 -17.70 -7.77 12.40
CA ARG A 41 -16.50 -7.62 11.57
C ARG A 41 -16.64 -6.46 10.58
N PHE A 42 -15.51 -5.95 10.11
CA PHE A 42 -15.53 -5.07 8.95
C PHE A 42 -15.91 -5.88 7.71
N SER A 43 -16.70 -5.28 6.83
CA SER A 43 -17.03 -5.93 5.57
C SER A 43 -15.79 -6.15 4.71
N SER A 44 -15.74 -7.30 4.02
CA SER A 44 -14.78 -7.62 2.97
C SER A 44 -15.05 -6.92 1.63
N HIS A 45 -16.05 -6.02 1.57
CA HIS A 45 -16.33 -5.25 0.36
C HIS A 45 -15.16 -4.33 0.03
N TYR A 46 -14.58 -4.57 -1.14
CA TYR A 46 -13.45 -3.85 -1.67
C TYR A 46 -13.90 -3.01 -2.87
N TYR A 47 -13.65 -1.71 -2.83
CA TYR A 47 -14.12 -0.76 -3.84
C TYR A 47 -13.00 -0.35 -4.81
N GLY A 48 -12.06 -1.27 -5.09
CA GLY A 48 -10.90 -0.98 -5.91
C GLY A 48 -9.87 -0.07 -5.23
N ARG A 49 -8.70 0.06 -5.84
CA ARG A 49 -7.73 1.13 -5.50
C ARG A 49 -8.29 2.48 -5.94
N ILE A 50 -7.88 3.55 -5.26
CA ILE A 50 -8.22 4.91 -5.71
C ILE A 50 -7.43 5.21 -6.99
N ASP A 51 -8.12 5.33 -8.12
CA ASP A 51 -7.49 5.74 -9.39
C ASP A 51 -7.20 7.25 -9.37
N SER A 52 -6.00 7.65 -9.80
CA SER A 52 -5.51 9.03 -9.72
C SER A 52 -6.35 10.05 -10.51
N LYS A 53 -7.27 9.61 -11.37
CA LYS A 53 -8.16 10.46 -12.18
C LYS A 53 -9.57 10.61 -11.57
N THR A 54 -9.84 10.02 -10.41
CA THR A 54 -11.19 9.97 -9.82
C THR A 54 -11.46 11.09 -8.81
N LYS A 55 -12.75 11.35 -8.53
CA LYS A 55 -13.18 12.23 -7.42
C LYS A 55 -12.60 11.76 -6.08
N ALA A 56 -12.47 10.44 -5.87
CA ALA A 56 -11.87 9.86 -4.66
C ALA A 56 -10.39 10.24 -4.48
N PHE A 57 -9.62 10.33 -5.56
CA PHE A 57 -8.23 10.78 -5.48
C PHE A 57 -8.13 12.27 -5.16
N LEU A 58 -8.98 13.09 -5.78
CA LEU A 58 -9.03 14.52 -5.47
C LEU A 58 -9.38 14.77 -4.00
N GLU A 59 -10.36 14.02 -3.46
CA GLU A 59 -10.76 14.13 -2.06
C GLU A 59 -9.67 13.62 -1.09
N SER A 60 -8.84 12.66 -1.54
CA SER A 60 -7.74 12.11 -0.73
C SER A 60 -6.71 13.16 -0.32
N LYS A 61 -6.63 14.30 -1.00
CA LYS A 61 -5.76 15.43 -0.64
C LYS A 61 -6.07 16.01 0.75
N LYS A 62 -7.26 15.75 1.28
CA LYS A 62 -7.72 16.24 2.59
C LYS A 62 -7.46 15.23 3.72
N LEU A 63 -6.88 14.07 3.43
CA LEU A 63 -6.68 13.03 4.44
C LEU A 63 -5.67 13.48 5.52
N PRO A 64 -5.94 13.18 6.80
CA PRO A 64 -5.25 13.80 7.94
C PRO A 64 -3.78 13.38 8.08
N PHE A 65 -3.42 12.24 7.48
CA PHE A 65 -2.04 11.74 7.47
C PHE A 65 -1.13 12.48 6.48
N LEU A 66 -1.68 13.21 5.51
CA LEU A 66 -0.86 13.97 4.56
C LEU A 66 -0.31 15.24 5.22
N LYS A 67 0.99 15.52 5.03
CA LYS A 67 1.66 16.73 5.54
C LYS A 67 2.26 17.55 4.41
N LYS A 68 2.53 18.83 4.68
CA LYS A 68 3.09 19.79 3.71
C LYS A 68 4.61 19.66 3.49
N THR A 69 5.28 18.85 4.31
CA THR A 69 6.73 18.68 4.29
C THR A 69 7.10 17.20 4.34
N ALA A 70 8.23 16.83 3.74
CA ALA A 70 8.80 15.49 3.84
C ALA A 70 9.77 15.40 5.01
N SER A 71 9.47 14.57 6.01
CA SER A 71 10.37 14.39 7.16
C SER A 71 11.49 13.36 6.92
N PHE A 72 11.28 12.43 5.97
CA PHE A 72 12.17 11.30 5.71
C PHE A 72 12.55 11.26 4.23
N PRO A 73 13.38 12.17 3.74
CA PRO A 73 13.76 12.22 2.33
C PRO A 73 14.34 10.89 1.83
N ALA A 74 14.04 10.56 0.57
CA ALA A 74 14.50 9.35 -0.10
C ALA A 74 16.04 9.27 -0.15
N LEU A 75 16.57 8.06 -0.09
CA LEU A 75 17.96 7.76 -0.36
C LEU A 75 18.22 7.92 -1.86
N GLU A 76 19.29 8.64 -2.20
CA GLU A 76 19.67 8.85 -3.59
C GLU A 76 20.29 7.57 -4.18
N ILE A 77 19.89 7.24 -5.41
CA ILE A 77 20.40 6.05 -6.11
C ILE A 77 21.75 6.39 -6.77
N THR A 78 22.79 6.46 -5.94
CA THR A 78 24.17 6.76 -6.36
C THR A 78 24.90 5.49 -6.78
N GLU A 79 25.98 5.60 -7.57
CA GLU A 79 26.82 4.44 -7.90
C GLU A 79 27.44 3.75 -6.67
N PHE A 80 27.60 4.48 -5.57
CA PHE A 80 28.00 3.90 -4.28
C PHE A 80 26.95 2.90 -3.76
N GLU A 81 25.67 3.31 -3.69
CA GLU A 81 24.59 2.41 -3.25
C GLU A 81 24.41 1.24 -4.22
N LYS A 82 24.49 1.48 -5.53
CA LYS A 82 24.41 0.41 -6.53
C LYS A 82 25.54 -0.61 -6.37
N THR A 83 26.77 -0.15 -6.19
CA THR A 83 27.94 -1.02 -5.99
C THR A 83 27.81 -1.84 -4.71
N LYS A 84 27.34 -1.23 -3.62
CA LYS A 84 27.03 -1.91 -2.36
C LYS A 84 25.97 -3.01 -2.54
N VAL A 85 24.88 -2.72 -3.26
CA VAL A 85 23.84 -3.72 -3.57
C VAL A 85 24.40 -4.86 -4.41
N ARG A 86 25.15 -4.58 -5.48
CA ARG A 86 25.78 -5.61 -6.33
C ARG A 86 26.72 -6.50 -5.53
N LYS A 87 27.54 -5.93 -4.63
CA LYS A 87 28.44 -6.68 -3.75
C LYS A 87 27.64 -7.59 -2.81
N LYS A 88 26.64 -7.06 -2.12
CA LYS A 88 25.83 -7.84 -1.17
C LYS A 88 24.94 -8.89 -1.85
N ALA A 89 24.51 -8.66 -3.08
CA ALA A 89 23.80 -9.67 -3.87
C ALA A 89 24.66 -10.92 -4.09
N LYS A 90 25.96 -10.78 -4.34
CA LYS A 90 26.91 -11.91 -4.43
C LYS A 90 27.06 -12.66 -3.10
N GLU A 91 26.81 -11.99 -1.98
CA GLU A 91 26.77 -12.60 -0.65
C GLU A 91 25.39 -13.23 -0.32
N GLY A 92 24.43 -13.25 -1.25
CA GLY A 92 23.10 -13.84 -1.06
C GLY A 92 22.05 -12.92 -0.44
N TYR A 93 22.29 -11.61 -0.40
CA TYR A 93 21.23 -10.63 -0.09
C TYR A 93 20.30 -10.42 -1.31
N PRO A 94 19.07 -9.89 -1.11
CA PRO A 94 18.15 -9.65 -2.21
C PRO A 94 18.77 -8.79 -3.31
N ASN A 95 18.81 -9.31 -4.54
CA ASN A 95 19.34 -8.59 -5.69
C ASN A 95 18.29 -7.61 -6.23
N LEU A 96 18.53 -6.30 -6.04
CA LEU A 96 17.63 -5.25 -6.52
C LEU A 96 17.79 -4.95 -8.02
N PHE A 97 18.79 -5.52 -8.69
CA PHE A 97 18.96 -5.43 -10.15
C PHE A 97 18.42 -6.65 -10.89
N ARG A 98 17.71 -7.55 -10.19
CA ARG A 98 17.03 -8.67 -10.84
C ARG A 98 15.86 -8.14 -11.66
N LYS A 99 15.60 -8.77 -12.80
CA LYS A 99 14.45 -8.42 -13.64
C LYS A 99 13.14 -8.79 -12.97
N LYS A 100 12.09 -7.99 -13.21
CA LYS A 100 10.76 -8.29 -12.70
C LYS A 100 10.15 -9.45 -13.49
N PRO A 101 9.52 -10.45 -12.83
CA PRO A 101 8.91 -11.59 -13.52
C PRO A 101 7.82 -11.21 -14.54
N TRP A 102 7.20 -10.05 -14.37
CA TRP A 102 6.13 -9.55 -15.24
C TRP A 102 6.60 -8.48 -16.26
N ASP A 103 7.87 -8.04 -16.17
CA ASP A 103 8.44 -7.05 -17.08
C ASP A 103 9.98 -7.12 -17.02
N GLU A 104 10.58 -7.80 -18.01
CA GLU A 104 12.02 -8.00 -18.08
C GLU A 104 12.81 -6.72 -18.40
N THR A 105 12.12 -5.66 -18.84
CA THR A 105 12.77 -4.36 -19.09
C THR A 105 13.05 -3.62 -17.78
N GLN A 106 12.33 -3.95 -16.71
CA GLN A 106 12.44 -3.30 -15.41
C GLN A 106 13.14 -4.18 -14.36
N ASP A 107 13.84 -3.53 -13.44
CA ASP A 107 14.38 -4.14 -12.24
C ASP A 107 13.82 -3.46 -10.96
N TYR A 108 14.36 -3.82 -9.81
CA TYR A 108 13.97 -3.28 -8.51
C TYR A 108 14.91 -2.17 -8.03
N GLU A 109 15.66 -1.48 -8.92
CA GLU A 109 16.61 -0.43 -8.53
C GLU A 109 15.92 0.69 -7.73
N TYR A 110 14.66 1.01 -8.08
CA TYR A 110 13.84 2.01 -7.37
C TYR A 110 13.70 1.72 -5.87
N VAL A 111 13.85 0.47 -5.44
CA VAL A 111 13.76 0.06 -4.03
C VAL A 111 14.84 0.73 -3.18
N ILE A 112 15.98 1.10 -3.75
CA ILE A 112 17.01 1.87 -3.04
C ILE A 112 16.41 3.20 -2.53
N ALA A 113 15.64 3.89 -3.38
CA ALA A 113 15.01 5.17 -3.06
C ALA A 113 13.77 5.04 -2.16
N THR A 114 13.26 3.83 -1.91
CA THR A 114 12.17 3.66 -0.93
C THR A 114 12.69 3.74 0.49
N PHE A 115 13.99 3.59 0.74
CA PHE A 115 14.60 3.85 2.05
C PHE A 115 14.89 5.33 2.24
N SER A 116 14.75 5.83 3.46
CA SER A 116 15.12 7.21 3.77
C SER A 116 16.64 7.36 3.94
N LYS A 117 17.19 8.47 3.46
CA LYS A 117 18.57 8.86 3.77
C LYS A 117 18.80 9.04 5.28
N LYS A 118 17.75 9.32 6.06
CA LYS A 118 17.79 9.37 7.53
C LYS A 118 17.78 7.95 8.10
N GLY A 119 18.93 7.27 8.06
CA GLY A 119 19.10 5.89 8.53
C GLY A 119 19.64 4.96 7.44
N GLY A 120 19.36 5.30 6.18
CA GLY A 120 19.87 4.60 5.01
C GLY A 120 19.29 3.20 4.84
N MET A 121 19.81 2.51 3.83
CA MET A 121 19.51 1.09 3.57
C MET A 121 20.65 0.22 4.10
N GLN A 122 20.33 -0.79 4.89
CA GLN A 122 21.30 -1.67 5.54
C GLN A 122 21.09 -3.12 5.12
N ALA A 123 22.19 -3.83 4.83
CA ALA A 123 22.17 -5.28 4.64
C ALA A 123 22.15 -5.95 6.02
N VAL A 124 21.07 -6.65 6.35
CA VAL A 124 20.87 -7.27 7.67
C VAL A 124 20.56 -8.76 7.54
N GLN A 125 21.09 -9.55 8.47
CA GLN A 125 20.69 -10.95 8.68
C GLN A 125 19.70 -11.02 9.83
N LEU A 126 18.50 -11.54 9.58
CA LEU A 126 17.48 -11.77 10.58
C LEU A 126 17.51 -13.24 10.98
N THR A 127 17.78 -13.54 12.25
CA THR A 127 17.82 -14.91 12.76
C THR A 127 16.50 -15.24 13.47
N GLY A 128 15.95 -16.41 13.18
CA GLY A 128 14.72 -16.88 13.81
C GLY A 128 14.94 -17.41 15.23
N PRO A 129 13.86 -17.61 16.02
CA PRO A 129 12.46 -17.49 15.60
C PRO A 129 12.00 -16.04 15.48
N MET A 130 11.45 -15.67 14.33
CA MET A 130 10.93 -14.32 14.07
C MET A 130 9.81 -14.38 13.03
N ARG A 131 8.81 -13.50 13.18
CA ARG A 131 7.73 -13.33 12.22
C ARG A 131 7.76 -11.96 11.58
N LEU A 132 7.66 -11.93 10.25
CA LEU A 132 7.50 -10.73 9.45
C LEU A 132 6.06 -10.62 8.95
N TYR A 133 5.62 -9.39 8.69
CA TYR A 133 4.27 -9.06 8.27
C TYR A 133 4.32 -8.23 6.99
N ARG A 134 3.33 -8.41 6.11
CA ARG A 134 3.09 -7.56 4.95
C ARG A 134 1.62 -7.22 4.87
N VAL A 135 1.30 -5.94 4.87
CA VAL A 135 -0.07 -5.45 4.58
C VAL A 135 -0.28 -5.47 3.08
N ILE A 136 -1.41 -6.04 2.64
CA ILE A 136 -1.77 -6.22 1.25
C ILE A 136 -3.16 -5.68 0.98
N ALA A 137 -3.42 -5.31 -0.28
CA ALA A 137 -4.77 -5.04 -0.75
C ALA A 137 -5.54 -6.34 -0.98
N PRO A 138 -6.88 -6.30 -0.98
CA PRO A 138 -7.70 -7.41 -1.44
C PRO A 138 -7.54 -7.42 -2.95
N ALA A 139 -6.60 -8.22 -3.42
CA ALA A 139 -6.28 -8.34 -4.84
C ALA A 139 -6.24 -9.82 -5.23
N PRO A 140 -6.30 -10.15 -6.53
CA PRO A 140 -6.08 -11.52 -6.97
C PRO A 140 -4.80 -12.13 -6.40
N LYS A 141 -4.74 -13.46 -6.39
CA LYS A 141 -3.61 -14.25 -5.89
C LYS A 141 -2.29 -13.77 -6.52
N GLY A 142 -1.23 -13.66 -5.71
CA GLY A 142 0.10 -13.23 -6.15
C GLY A 142 0.58 -11.89 -5.56
N SER A 143 -0.35 -11.00 -5.18
CA SER A 143 -0.03 -9.72 -4.50
C SER A 143 0.66 -9.88 -3.13
N GLU A 144 0.54 -11.08 -2.56
CA GLU A 144 1.06 -11.53 -1.26
C GLU A 144 2.58 -11.65 -1.24
N PHE A 145 3.20 -11.83 -2.41
CA PHE A 145 4.63 -12.13 -2.56
C PHE A 145 5.49 -10.89 -2.85
N GLY A 146 4.93 -9.69 -2.69
CA GLY A 146 5.69 -8.46 -2.89
C GLY A 146 6.77 -8.25 -1.83
N GLU A 147 7.61 -7.25 -2.09
CA GLU A 147 8.94 -7.14 -1.51
C GLU A 147 9.01 -6.38 -0.18
N PHE A 148 8.01 -5.56 0.14
CA PHE A 148 8.00 -4.73 1.35
C PHE A 148 7.32 -5.45 2.52
N TRP A 149 8.08 -5.70 3.58
CA TRP A 149 7.70 -6.37 4.82
C TRP A 149 8.06 -5.50 6.02
N ILE A 150 7.50 -5.82 7.18
CA ILE A 150 7.78 -5.17 8.46
C ILE A 150 7.92 -6.21 9.56
N THR A 151 8.60 -5.86 10.65
CA THR A 151 8.67 -6.74 11.83
C THR A 151 7.33 -6.80 12.55
N GLU A 152 7.11 -7.87 13.33
CA GLU A 152 5.95 -7.99 14.21
C GLU A 152 5.77 -6.78 15.15
N LYS A 153 6.89 -6.26 15.68
CA LYS A 153 6.91 -5.07 16.53
C LYS A 153 6.29 -3.87 15.81
N VAL A 154 6.70 -3.62 14.56
CA VAL A 154 6.15 -2.52 13.76
C VAL A 154 4.67 -2.78 13.47
N PHE A 155 4.30 -3.98 13.03
CA PHE A 155 2.90 -4.31 12.72
C PHE A 155 1.96 -4.08 13.92
N LYS A 156 2.34 -4.53 15.12
CA LYS A 156 1.55 -4.34 16.36
C LYS A 156 1.42 -2.87 16.79
N GLN A 157 2.31 -2.00 16.33
CA GLN A 157 2.23 -0.56 16.59
C GLN A 157 1.26 0.17 15.66
N LEU A 158 0.96 -0.38 14.48
CA LEU A 158 -0.02 0.19 13.55
C LEU A 158 -1.43 -0.05 14.11
N LYS A 159 -2.17 1.01 14.42
CA LYS A 159 -3.53 0.92 15.00
C LYS A 159 -4.61 1.13 13.97
N SER A 160 -4.27 1.70 12.83
CA SER A 160 -5.20 2.02 11.76
C SER A 160 -4.52 1.97 10.39
N ARG A 161 -5.34 2.01 9.35
CA ARG A 161 -4.87 2.26 7.99
C ARG A 161 -4.13 3.58 7.88
N ASP A 162 -4.65 4.63 8.51
CA ASP A 162 -4.06 5.97 8.43
C ASP A 162 -2.65 5.97 9.04
N ASP A 163 -2.45 5.26 10.15
CA ASP A 163 -1.12 5.04 10.73
C ASP A 163 -0.21 4.31 9.74
N TRP A 164 -0.71 3.25 9.11
CA TRP A 164 0.05 2.49 8.13
C TRP A 164 0.48 3.35 6.93
N ARG A 165 -0.42 4.18 6.39
CA ARG A 165 -0.11 5.11 5.29
C ARG A 165 0.89 6.18 5.70
N ASP A 166 0.71 6.77 6.87
CA ASP A 166 1.60 7.82 7.37
C ASP A 166 3.00 7.25 7.62
N ARG A 167 3.09 6.15 8.37
CA ARG A 167 4.34 5.59 8.89
C ARG A 167 5.17 4.85 7.86
N LEU A 168 4.54 4.22 6.86
CA LEU A 168 5.22 3.44 5.83
C LEU A 168 5.12 4.07 4.43
N ALA A 169 4.59 5.29 4.37
CA ALA A 169 4.46 6.09 3.15
C ALA A 169 3.74 5.38 1.98
N VAL A 170 2.73 4.58 2.28
CA VAL A 170 1.99 3.82 1.26
C VAL A 170 0.87 4.67 0.67
N LYS A 171 0.96 4.96 -0.62
CA LYS A 171 0.00 5.84 -1.30
C LYS A 171 -1.38 5.20 -1.48
N VAL A 172 -2.43 6.03 -1.47
CA VAL A 172 -3.83 5.62 -1.66
C VAL A 172 -4.10 4.97 -3.02
N ASP A 173 -3.33 5.36 -4.05
CA ASP A 173 -3.40 4.84 -5.41
C ASP A 173 -2.57 3.57 -5.63
N TRP A 174 -1.72 3.20 -4.67
CA TRP A 174 -0.88 1.99 -4.75
C TRP A 174 -1.56 0.75 -4.18
N SER A 175 -2.23 0.90 -3.03
CA SER A 175 -2.83 -0.22 -2.31
C SER A 175 -4.02 0.24 -1.49
N ALA A 176 -5.12 -0.50 -1.59
CA ALA A 176 -6.33 -0.28 -0.80
C ALA A 176 -6.37 -1.05 0.53
N ASN A 177 -5.31 -1.81 0.86
CA ASN A 177 -5.04 -2.45 2.17
C ASN A 177 -6.13 -3.38 2.75
N GLY A 178 -6.08 -3.64 4.06
CA GLY A 178 -7.12 -4.32 4.83
C GLY A 178 -6.90 -5.83 5.04
N GLN A 179 -5.91 -6.42 4.38
CA GLN A 179 -5.44 -7.77 4.64
C GLN A 179 -3.94 -7.78 4.95
N TYR A 180 -3.45 -8.85 5.55
CA TYR A 180 -2.03 -9.08 5.74
C TYR A 180 -1.68 -10.56 5.57
N VAL A 181 -0.41 -10.81 5.29
CA VAL A 181 0.23 -12.13 5.31
C VAL A 181 1.47 -12.09 6.19
N THR A 182 1.93 -13.27 6.62
CA THR A 182 3.10 -13.41 7.49
C THR A 182 4.15 -14.34 6.86
N TYR A 183 5.41 -14.12 7.23
CA TYR A 183 6.54 -14.98 6.88
C TYR A 183 7.30 -15.33 8.16
N ASP A 184 7.41 -16.62 8.45
CA ASP A 184 8.12 -17.13 9.64
C ASP A 184 9.55 -17.50 9.28
N ILE A 185 10.51 -16.90 9.98
CA ILE A 185 11.90 -17.36 10.04
C ILE A 185 11.97 -18.34 11.20
N LYS A 186 12.18 -19.63 10.94
CA LYS A 186 12.19 -20.66 11.98
C LYS A 186 13.46 -20.59 12.83
N ALA A 187 13.45 -21.21 14.01
CA ALA A 187 14.62 -21.26 14.88
C ALA A 187 15.82 -21.87 14.13
N GLY A 188 16.98 -21.21 14.21
CA GLY A 188 18.18 -21.61 13.48
C GLY A 188 18.22 -21.19 12.01
N GLU A 189 17.09 -20.74 11.41
CA GLU A 189 17.10 -20.13 10.09
C GLU A 189 17.59 -18.67 10.17
N THR A 190 18.23 -18.24 9.09
CA THR A 190 18.63 -16.85 8.91
C THR A 190 18.16 -16.34 7.56
N LEU A 191 17.61 -15.13 7.53
CA LEU A 191 17.11 -14.46 6.33
C LEU A 191 17.93 -13.18 6.07
N LYS A 192 18.55 -13.10 4.89
CA LYS A 192 19.27 -11.90 4.43
C LYS A 192 18.28 -10.92 3.81
N VAL A 193 18.28 -9.68 4.27
CA VAL A 193 17.33 -8.64 3.87
C VAL A 193 17.99 -7.28 3.70
N TRP A 194 17.31 -6.37 3.02
CA TRP A 194 17.56 -4.93 3.17
C TRP A 194 16.62 -4.35 4.23
N ARG A 195 17.13 -3.53 5.13
CA ARG A 195 16.37 -2.93 6.24
C ARG A 195 16.68 -1.44 6.36
N GLY A 196 15.68 -0.65 6.71
CA GLY A 196 15.85 0.78 6.95
C GLY A 196 14.51 1.49 7.05
N PRO A 197 14.49 2.79 7.39
CA PRO A 197 13.26 3.57 7.47
C PRO A 197 12.67 3.81 6.08
N ALA A 198 11.34 3.83 5.97
CA ALA A 198 10.64 4.22 4.75
C ALA A 198 10.87 5.69 4.40
N ALA A 199 11.11 5.98 3.13
CA ALA A 199 11.18 7.34 2.62
C ALA A 199 9.78 7.95 2.49
N SER A 200 9.68 9.26 2.73
CA SER A 200 8.51 10.06 2.43
C SER A 200 8.15 9.94 0.94
N GLN A 201 6.85 9.85 0.65
CA GLN A 201 6.33 9.78 -0.71
C GLN A 201 5.46 10.99 -1.01
N LYS A 202 5.65 11.57 -2.20
CA LYS A 202 4.82 12.69 -2.65
C LYS A 202 3.44 12.16 -3.02
N PHE A 203 2.38 12.88 -2.62
CA PHE A 203 1.01 12.50 -2.93
C PHE A 203 0.78 12.41 -4.44
N ASP A 204 1.14 13.46 -5.15
CA ASP A 204 1.26 13.48 -6.61
C ASP A 204 2.36 14.48 -7.01
N LYS A 205 2.74 14.51 -8.28
CA LYS A 205 3.79 15.44 -8.77
C LYS A 205 3.39 16.92 -8.66
N HIS A 206 2.10 17.24 -8.53
CA HIS A 206 1.50 18.57 -8.61
C HIS A 206 1.10 19.18 -7.25
N THR A 207 1.36 18.50 -6.13
CA THR A 207 0.96 18.93 -4.79
C THR A 207 2.14 18.94 -3.83
N ASP A 208 2.14 19.79 -2.82
CA ASP A 208 3.16 19.76 -1.76
C ASP A 208 2.77 18.82 -0.60
N LEU A 209 1.91 17.84 -0.87
CA LEU A 209 1.44 16.89 0.12
C LEU A 209 2.29 15.63 0.13
N TRP A 210 2.59 15.13 1.32
CA TRP A 210 3.52 14.03 1.55
C TRP A 210 2.96 13.02 2.54
N TYR A 211 3.12 11.75 2.21
CA TYR A 211 3.14 10.67 3.19
C TYR A 211 4.51 10.65 3.87
N GLN A 212 4.56 10.56 5.21
CA GLN A 212 5.81 10.81 5.93
C GLN A 212 6.83 9.66 5.84
N GLY A 213 6.39 8.42 6.00
CA GLY A 213 7.30 7.30 6.16
C GLY A 213 8.00 7.32 7.52
N GLY A 214 9.26 6.91 7.53
CA GLY A 214 10.15 6.93 8.68
C GLY A 214 10.10 5.69 9.56
N THR A 215 9.06 4.87 9.44
CA THR A 215 9.03 3.56 10.10
C THR A 215 9.84 2.55 9.31
N GLU A 216 10.46 1.62 10.03
CA GLU A 216 11.22 0.52 9.44
C GLU A 216 10.40 -0.27 8.42
N GLN A 217 11.04 -0.52 7.27
CA GLN A 217 10.66 -1.52 6.29
C GLN A 217 11.81 -2.52 6.10
N ILE A 218 11.45 -3.72 5.66
CA ILE A 218 12.32 -4.82 5.32
C ILE A 218 12.01 -5.21 3.87
N VAL A 219 13.05 -5.36 3.05
CA VAL A 219 12.93 -5.77 1.66
C VAL A 219 13.60 -7.13 1.46
N PHE A 220 12.81 -8.08 0.98
CA PHE A 220 13.26 -9.36 0.44
C PHE A 220 12.19 -9.96 -0.47
N PHE A 221 12.53 -11.02 -1.18
CA PHE A 221 11.61 -11.72 -2.08
C PHE A 221 11.27 -13.08 -1.48
N PRO A 222 10.08 -13.26 -0.86
CA PRO A 222 9.74 -14.48 -0.16
C PRO A 222 9.54 -15.65 -1.13
N ASP A 223 9.83 -16.86 -0.66
CA ASP A 223 9.30 -18.08 -1.26
C ASP A 223 7.77 -18.10 -1.05
N PRO A 224 6.95 -18.15 -2.12
CA PRO A 224 5.51 -18.24 -2.03
C PRO A 224 4.99 -19.36 -1.11
N ALA A 225 5.71 -20.48 -1.02
CA ALA A 225 5.33 -21.62 -0.17
C ALA A 225 5.49 -21.35 1.33
N LYS A 226 6.29 -20.34 1.71
CA LYS A 226 6.55 -19.95 3.10
C LYS A 226 5.67 -18.78 3.58
N VAL A 227 4.86 -18.18 2.70
CA VAL A 227 3.93 -17.10 3.04
C VAL A 227 2.63 -17.68 3.57
N SER A 228 2.13 -17.16 4.69
CA SER A 228 0.87 -17.61 5.28
C SER A 228 -0.34 -17.30 4.38
N LYS A 229 -1.47 -17.93 4.71
CA LYS A 229 -2.77 -17.45 4.22
C LYS A 229 -3.03 -16.01 4.68
N ARG A 230 -3.91 -15.31 3.94
CA ARG A 230 -4.32 -13.95 4.27
C ARG A 230 -5.14 -13.91 5.57
N ALA A 231 -4.98 -12.83 6.30
CA ALA A 231 -5.77 -12.49 7.48
C ALA A 231 -6.23 -11.03 7.39
N GLU A 232 -7.32 -10.69 8.05
CA GLU A 232 -7.85 -9.31 8.08
C GLU A 232 -7.09 -8.45 9.08
N THR A 233 -6.78 -7.21 8.70
CA THR A 233 -6.20 -6.24 9.65
C THR A 233 -7.25 -5.64 10.59
N GLY A 234 -8.53 -5.69 10.19
CA GLY A 234 -9.62 -4.99 10.89
C GLY A 234 -9.61 -3.47 10.71
N TRP A 235 -8.94 -2.94 9.67
CA TRP A 235 -8.86 -1.49 9.42
C TRP A 235 -9.88 -0.96 8.39
N GLY A 236 -10.67 -1.85 7.78
CA GLY A 236 -11.55 -1.53 6.65
C GLY A 236 -10.77 -1.30 5.33
N TYR A 237 -11.49 -0.97 4.26
CA TYR A 237 -10.95 -0.93 2.89
C TYR A 237 -11.14 0.41 2.14
N ILE A 238 -11.73 1.44 2.79
CA ILE A 238 -12.09 2.71 2.13
C ILE A 238 -11.39 3.94 2.73
N ASP A 239 -10.50 4.59 1.97
CA ASP A 239 -9.76 5.78 2.43
C ASP A 239 -10.65 7.01 2.61
N ASN A 240 -11.62 7.19 1.73
CA ASN A 240 -12.64 8.24 1.81
C ASN A 240 -13.95 7.78 1.17
N ASP A 241 -15.03 8.47 1.49
CA ASP A 241 -16.38 8.09 1.07
C ASP A 241 -16.57 8.08 -0.44
N LYS A 242 -15.84 8.90 -1.20
CA LYS A 242 -15.97 8.94 -2.66
C LYS A 242 -15.45 7.66 -3.31
N GLN A 243 -14.68 6.84 -2.60
CA GLN A 243 -14.28 5.51 -3.06
C GLN A 243 -15.48 4.55 -3.16
N LEU A 244 -16.56 4.78 -2.40
CA LEU A 244 -17.79 3.98 -2.49
C LEU A 244 -18.55 4.16 -3.82
N LEU A 245 -18.18 5.16 -4.61
CA LEU A 245 -18.73 5.36 -5.96
C LEU A 245 -18.08 4.42 -6.99
N ASN A 246 -17.02 3.70 -6.62
CA ASN A 246 -16.42 2.69 -7.48
C ASN A 246 -17.24 1.39 -7.44
N ASN A 247 -17.04 0.55 -8.46
CA ASN A 247 -17.61 -0.79 -8.46
C ASN A 247 -17.17 -1.58 -7.23
N ARG A 248 -18.15 -2.13 -6.52
CA ARG A 248 -17.96 -3.06 -5.42
C ARG A 248 -17.45 -4.39 -5.96
N ILE A 249 -16.33 -4.85 -5.41
CA ILE A 249 -15.74 -6.15 -5.70
C ILE A 249 -15.63 -6.89 -4.36
N ILE A 250 -16.10 -8.13 -4.31
CA ILE A 250 -15.94 -8.97 -3.12
C ILE A 250 -14.77 -9.91 -3.39
N ILE A 251 -13.67 -9.75 -2.63
CA ILE A 251 -12.52 -10.64 -2.69
C ILE A 251 -12.43 -11.41 -1.37
N ASN A 252 -12.53 -12.73 -1.47
CA ASN A 252 -12.41 -13.65 -0.35
C ASN A 252 -10.96 -13.69 0.20
N LEU A 253 -10.78 -14.19 1.41
CA LEU A 253 -9.45 -14.34 2.04
C LEU A 253 -8.54 -15.34 1.30
N ASP A 254 -9.10 -16.20 0.46
CA ASP A 254 -8.35 -17.09 -0.43
C ASP A 254 -7.89 -16.40 -1.74
N GLY A 255 -8.22 -15.11 -1.92
CA GLY A 255 -7.88 -14.31 -3.09
C GLY A 255 -8.82 -14.50 -4.28
N THR A 256 -9.92 -15.25 -4.13
CA THR A 256 -10.95 -15.40 -5.18
C THR A 256 -11.93 -14.22 -5.18
N ALA A 257 -12.37 -13.80 -6.37
CA ALA A 257 -13.37 -12.74 -6.51
C ALA A 257 -14.76 -13.36 -6.74
N LYS A 258 -15.79 -12.84 -6.06
CA LYS A 258 -17.20 -13.11 -6.40
C LYS A 258 -17.67 -11.99 -7.34
N LYS A 259 -18.13 -12.37 -8.54
CA LYS A 259 -18.89 -11.47 -9.42
C LYS A 259 -20.31 -11.33 -8.89
#